data_AF-A0A3E3JYT3-F1
#
_entry.id   AF-A0A3E3JYT3-F1
#
_cell.length_a   1.000
_cell.length_b   1.000
_cell.length_c   1.000
_cell.angle_alpha   90.00
_cell.angle_beta   90.00
_cell.angle_gamma   90.00
#
_symmetry.space_group_name_H-M   'P 1'
#
loop_
_entity.id
_entity.type
_entity.pdbx_description
1 polymer ?
#
loop_
_entity_poly.entity_id
_entity_poly.type
_entity_poly.pdbx_seq_one_letter_code
_entity_poly.pdbx_strand_id
1 'polypeptide(L)'
;MHYREDAESGRRYDEVIIRSIDYEQIAIDCFRYFDFKNLIEVDKLTIPEYKMLVKAYEYKTVDRNYYLHLLAFLNFAVQAQRSAGKGKTKPVYKRFSKFFNYEKEIQRVEEREKGADRIRDFLKRKGGR
;
A
#
# COMPACT_ATOMS: atom_id res chain seq x y z
N MET A 1 6.59 53.04 2.29
CA MET A 1 5.81 51.88 2.78
C MET A 1 5.31 51.13 1.56
N HIS A 2 6.10 50.19 1.03
CA HIS A 2 5.68 49.34 -0.09
C HIS A 2 5.08 48.06 0.48
N TYR A 3 3.79 47.86 0.22
CA TYR A 3 3.09 46.60 0.48
C TYR A 3 3.75 45.51 -0.36
N ARG A 4 4.41 44.55 0.33
CA ARG A 4 4.81 43.27 -0.24
C ARG A 4 3.61 42.34 -0.15
N GLU A 5 2.86 42.22 -1.23
CA GLU A 5 1.78 41.24 -1.37
C GLU A 5 2.27 40.01 -2.16
N ASP A 6 2.03 38.85 -1.56
CA ASP A 6 1.51 37.63 -2.19
C ASP A 6 2.46 36.66 -2.93
N ALA A 7 3.65 36.41 -2.38
CA ALA A 7 4.39 35.18 -2.66
C ALA A 7 4.11 34.03 -1.67
N GLU A 8 3.55 34.35 -0.49
CA GLU A 8 3.24 33.37 0.57
C GLU A 8 1.85 32.73 0.39
N SER A 9 0.90 33.44 -0.19
CA SER A 9 -0.47 32.94 -0.39
C SER A 9 -0.51 31.81 -1.44
N GLY A 10 0.16 31.99 -2.59
CA GLY A 10 0.22 30.95 -3.64
C GLY A 10 0.95 29.67 -3.22
N ARG A 11 2.06 29.79 -2.46
CA ARG A 11 2.77 28.63 -1.88
C ARG A 11 1.94 27.91 -0.83
N ARG A 12 1.15 28.63 -0.03
CA ARG A 12 0.27 28.06 0.99
C ARG A 12 -0.89 27.28 0.36
N TYR A 13 -1.45 27.71 -0.77
CA TYR A 13 -2.52 26.98 -1.47
C TYR A 13 -2.01 25.70 -2.16
N ASP A 14 -0.88 25.75 -2.86
CA ASP A 14 -0.32 24.56 -3.52
C ASP A 14 0.22 23.52 -2.50
N GLU A 15 0.76 23.97 -1.36
CA GLU A 15 1.20 23.09 -0.27
C GLU A 15 0.02 22.50 0.53
N VAL A 16 -1.15 23.13 0.51
CA VAL A 16 -2.40 22.66 1.13
C VAL A 16 -3.12 21.64 0.24
N ILE A 17 -3.13 21.80 -1.08
CA ILE A 17 -3.78 20.87 -2.02
C ILE A 17 -2.98 19.55 -2.19
N ILE A 18 -1.65 19.59 -2.08
CA ILE A 18 -0.81 18.38 -2.12
C ILE A 18 -0.78 17.64 -0.76
N ARG A 19 -1.21 18.29 0.34
CA ARG A 19 -1.21 17.76 1.72
C ARG A 19 -2.58 17.58 2.35
N SER A 20 -3.69 17.92 1.72
CA SER A 20 -5.01 17.55 2.24
C SER A 20 -5.22 16.05 2.00
N ILE A 21 -4.59 15.22 2.83
CA ILE A 21 -5.17 13.91 3.09
C ILE A 21 -6.57 14.24 3.61
N ASP A 22 -7.56 13.87 2.83
CA ASP A 22 -8.95 14.12 3.20
C ASP A 22 -9.21 13.42 4.54
N TYR A 23 -9.59 14.20 5.55
CA TYR A 23 -9.93 13.66 6.86
C TYR A 23 -11.02 12.60 6.73
N GLU A 24 -11.96 12.78 5.79
CA GLU A 24 -12.98 11.79 5.47
C GLU A 24 -12.36 10.47 5.02
N GLN A 25 -11.34 10.51 4.16
CA GLN A 25 -10.62 9.33 3.71
C GLN A 25 -9.87 8.64 4.86
N ILE A 26 -9.19 9.40 5.74
CA ILE A 26 -8.53 8.83 6.92
C ILE A 26 -9.56 8.14 7.82
N ALA A 27 -10.68 8.81 8.10
CA ALA A 27 -11.72 8.27 8.95
C ALA A 27 -12.31 6.98 8.36
N ILE A 28 -12.61 6.96 7.05
CA ILE A 28 -13.07 5.76 6.35
C ILE A 28 -12.06 4.62 6.46
N ASP A 29 -10.77 4.89 6.22
CA ASP A 29 -9.73 3.87 6.29
C ASP A 29 -9.57 3.33 7.72
N CYS A 30 -9.60 4.22 8.72
CA CYS A 30 -9.58 3.85 10.14
C CYS A 30 -10.72 2.91 10.52
N PHE A 31 -11.96 3.22 10.14
CA PHE A 31 -13.11 2.37 10.43
C PHE A 31 -13.08 1.06 9.65
N ARG A 32 -12.71 1.13 8.37
CA ARG A 32 -12.79 -0.02 7.47
C ARG A 32 -11.66 -1.02 7.67
N TYR A 33 -10.45 -0.55 7.96
CA TYR A 33 -9.24 -1.35 7.89
C TYR A 33 -8.50 -1.47 9.21
N PHE A 34 -8.60 -0.46 10.10
CA PHE A 34 -7.83 -0.40 11.35
C PHE A 34 -8.66 -0.68 12.61
N ASP A 35 -9.93 -1.05 12.42
CA ASP A 35 -10.87 -1.44 13.49
C ASP A 35 -11.26 -0.32 14.46
N PHE A 36 -11.12 0.94 14.05
CA PHE A 36 -11.53 2.08 14.86
C PHE A 36 -13.06 2.07 15.01
N LYS A 37 -13.57 2.57 16.14
CA LYS A 37 -15.01 2.49 16.47
C LYS A 37 -15.71 3.84 16.45
N ASN A 38 -14.97 4.93 16.50
CA ASN A 38 -15.52 6.28 16.60
C ASN A 38 -14.51 7.34 16.12
N LEU A 39 -15.00 8.55 15.83
CA LEU A 39 -14.16 9.66 15.36
C LEU A 39 -13.17 10.17 16.42
N ILE A 40 -13.43 9.97 17.71
CA ILE A 40 -12.51 10.39 18.79
C ILE A 40 -11.18 9.62 18.69
N GLU A 41 -11.22 8.36 18.27
CA GLU A 41 -10.00 7.57 17.99
C GLU A 41 -9.26 8.11 16.76
N VAL A 42 -10.00 8.52 15.72
CA VAL A 42 -9.43 9.12 14.50
C VAL A 42 -8.78 10.47 14.79
N ASP A 43 -9.41 11.32 15.59
CA ASP A 43 -8.93 12.66 15.93
C ASP A 43 -7.64 12.65 16.75
N LYS A 44 -7.38 11.55 17.48
CA LYS A 44 -6.13 11.35 18.23
C LYS A 44 -4.97 10.91 17.35
N LEU A 45 -5.24 10.53 16.11
CA LEU A 45 -4.26 9.95 15.21
C LEU A 45 -3.37 11.04 14.59
N THR A 46 -2.07 10.86 14.71
CA THR A 46 -1.11 11.71 13.98
C THR A 46 -0.89 11.16 12.56
N ILE A 47 -0.52 12.02 11.62
CA ILE A 47 -0.22 11.61 10.23
C ILE A 47 0.87 10.50 10.15
N PRO A 48 1.95 10.51 10.97
CA PRO A 48 2.89 9.39 11.00
C PRO A 48 2.27 8.07 11.47
N GLU A 49 1.43 8.09 12.50
CA GLU A 49 0.74 6.89 13.01
C GLU A 49 -0.23 6.33 11.95
N TYR A 50 -0.98 7.22 11.29
CA TYR A 50 -1.82 6.85 10.15
C TYR A 50 -1.04 6.12 9.06
N LYS A 51 0.11 6.67 8.66
CA LYS A 51 0.97 6.03 7.65
C LYS A 51 1.47 4.67 8.11
N MET A 52 1.78 4.50 9.39
CA MET A 52 2.18 3.21 9.95
C MET A 52 1.04 2.19 9.90
N LEU A 53 -0.20 2.61 10.20
CA LEU A 53 -1.39 1.75 10.08
C LEU A 53 -1.64 1.31 8.63
N VAL A 54 -1.57 2.25 7.67
CA VAL A 54 -1.67 1.94 6.23
C VAL A 54 -0.62 0.91 5.83
N LYS A 55 0.63 1.11 6.24
CA LYS A 55 1.73 0.18 5.93
C LYS A 55 1.51 -1.21 6.55
N ALA A 56 1.11 -1.26 7.82
CA ALA A 56 0.77 -2.51 8.48
C ALA A 56 -0.37 -3.26 7.77
N TYR A 57 -1.38 -2.53 7.27
CA TYR A 57 -2.47 -3.09 6.50
C TYR A 57 -2.04 -3.58 5.11
N GLU A 58 -1.11 -2.90 4.43
CA GLU A 58 -0.52 -3.40 3.19
C GLU A 58 0.20 -4.74 3.42
N TYR A 59 0.97 -4.88 4.51
CA TYR A 59 1.58 -6.16 4.88
C TYR A 59 0.54 -7.24 5.18
N LYS A 60 -0.48 -6.93 6.00
CA LYS A 60 -1.60 -7.85 6.28
C LYS A 60 -2.32 -8.29 5.00
N THR A 61 -2.41 -7.41 4.00
CA THR A 61 -2.98 -7.73 2.69
C THR A 61 -2.12 -8.73 1.92
N VAL A 62 -0.78 -8.59 1.96
CA VAL A 62 0.15 -9.57 1.39
C VAL A 62 -0.01 -10.93 2.08
N ASP A 63 -0.12 -10.97 3.40
CA ASP A 63 -0.37 -12.20 4.17
C ASP A 63 -1.70 -12.86 3.75
N ARG A 64 -2.78 -12.09 3.66
CA ARG A 64 -4.08 -12.59 3.20
C ARG A 64 -3.99 -13.15 1.78
N ASN A 65 -3.32 -12.45 0.88
CA ASN A 65 -3.12 -12.89 -0.48
C ASN A 65 -2.34 -14.21 -0.52
N TYR A 66 -1.30 -14.36 0.30
CA TYR A 66 -0.57 -15.62 0.43
C TYR A 66 -1.51 -16.78 0.74
N TYR A 67 -2.36 -16.66 1.77
CA TYR A 67 -3.29 -17.72 2.15
C TYR A 67 -4.35 -18.02 1.08
N LEU A 68 -4.91 -16.98 0.44
CA LEU A 68 -5.85 -17.15 -0.66
C LEU A 68 -5.22 -17.89 -1.85
N HIS A 69 -3.99 -17.52 -2.20
CA HIS A 69 -3.26 -18.18 -3.28
C HIS A 69 -2.88 -19.60 -2.90
N LEU A 70 -2.52 -19.86 -1.64
CA LEU A 70 -2.21 -21.20 -1.16
C LEU A 70 -3.44 -22.11 -1.27
N LEU A 71 -4.61 -21.61 -0.85
CA LEU A 71 -5.87 -22.32 -1.01
C LEU A 71 -6.17 -22.61 -2.50
N ALA A 72 -6.03 -21.60 -3.36
CA ALA A 72 -6.22 -21.78 -4.81
C ALA A 72 -5.24 -22.79 -5.41
N PHE A 73 -3.98 -22.78 -4.97
CA PHE A 73 -2.96 -23.72 -5.40
C PHE A 73 -3.27 -25.15 -4.95
N LEU A 74 -3.75 -25.34 -3.72
CA LEU A 74 -4.15 -26.65 -3.22
C LEU A 74 -5.38 -27.18 -3.97
N ASN A 75 -6.39 -26.34 -4.19
CA ASN A 75 -7.55 -26.69 -5.02
C ASN A 75 -7.14 -27.05 -6.46
N PHE A 76 -6.20 -26.30 -7.03
CA PHE A 76 -5.64 -26.58 -8.34
C PHE A 76 -4.83 -27.88 -8.38
N ALA A 77 -3.98 -28.15 -7.38
CA ALA A 77 -3.19 -29.37 -7.30
C ALA A 77 -4.06 -30.63 -7.23
N VAL A 78 -5.26 -30.52 -6.64
CA VAL A 78 -6.28 -31.60 -6.64
C VAL A 78 -6.87 -31.84 -8.04
N GLN A 79 -7.00 -30.80 -8.88
CA GLN A 79 -7.69 -30.88 -10.19
C GLN A 79 -6.75 -31.00 -11.40
N ALA A 80 -5.52 -30.50 -11.31
CA ALA A 80 -4.66 -30.27 -12.46
C ALA A 80 -3.65 -31.40 -12.67
N GLN A 81 -4.04 -32.36 -13.49
CA GLN A 81 -3.17 -33.40 -14.00
C GLN A 81 -2.92 -33.16 -15.51
N ARG A 82 -1.84 -32.45 -15.87
CA ARG A 82 -1.41 -32.35 -17.29
C ARG A 82 -0.76 -33.64 -17.73
N SER A 83 -1.11 -34.17 -18.91
CA SER A 83 -0.46 -35.35 -19.48
C SER A 83 1.07 -35.16 -19.54
N ALA A 84 1.79 -36.07 -18.92
CA ALA A 84 3.25 -36.11 -18.82
C ALA A 84 3.82 -37.33 -19.57
N GLY A 85 3.10 -37.82 -20.59
CA GLY A 85 3.40 -39.03 -21.35
C GLY A 85 2.34 -40.12 -21.18
N LYS A 86 2.55 -41.29 -21.78
CA LYS A 86 1.60 -42.42 -21.79
C LYS A 86 1.14 -42.76 -20.36
N GLY A 87 -0.10 -42.44 -20.02
CA GLY A 87 -0.74 -42.74 -18.73
C GLY A 87 -0.22 -41.97 -17.52
N LYS A 88 0.61 -40.94 -17.69
CA LYS A 88 1.17 -40.15 -16.57
C LYS A 88 0.65 -38.73 -16.62
N THR A 89 0.48 -38.12 -15.45
CA THR A 89 0.09 -36.72 -15.34
C THR A 89 0.90 -35.99 -14.28
N LYS A 90 1.05 -34.66 -14.41
CA LYS A 90 1.77 -33.80 -13.47
C LYS A 90 1.03 -32.47 -13.23
N PRO A 91 1.15 -31.88 -12.02
CA PRO A 91 0.67 -30.52 -11.75
C PRO A 91 1.38 -29.48 -12.63
N VAL A 92 0.64 -28.46 -13.06
CA VAL A 92 1.18 -27.36 -13.89
C VAL A 92 2.20 -26.53 -13.13
N TYR A 93 1.88 -26.23 -11.87
CA TYR A 93 2.79 -25.56 -10.95
C TYR A 93 3.35 -26.61 -9.99
N LYS A 94 4.64 -26.90 -10.12
CA LYS A 94 5.32 -27.88 -9.25
C LYS A 94 5.58 -27.39 -7.83
N ARG A 95 5.59 -26.06 -7.64
CA ARG A 95 5.87 -25.39 -6.37
C ARG A 95 4.99 -24.16 -6.23
N PHE A 96 4.51 -23.92 -5.02
CA PHE A 96 3.68 -22.75 -4.71
C PHE A 96 4.40 -21.41 -5.01
N SER A 97 5.71 -21.34 -4.82
CA SER A 97 6.50 -20.14 -5.12
C SER A 97 6.49 -19.68 -6.58
N LYS A 98 6.09 -20.56 -7.52
CA LYS A 98 5.86 -20.20 -8.93
C LYS A 98 4.46 -19.62 -9.16
N PHE A 99 3.53 -19.85 -8.24
CA PHE A 99 2.17 -19.34 -8.25
C PHE A 99 2.08 -18.00 -7.50
N PHE A 100 2.73 -17.90 -6.34
CA PHE A 100 2.79 -16.68 -5.54
C PHE A 100 4.15 -16.54 -4.84
N ASN A 101 4.79 -15.39 -4.96
CA ASN A 101 6.08 -15.10 -4.31
C ASN A 101 5.89 -14.02 -3.24
N TYR A 102 5.82 -14.47 -1.98
CA TYR A 102 5.60 -13.61 -0.82
C TYR A 102 6.67 -12.53 -0.66
N GLU A 103 7.95 -12.90 -0.69
CA GLU A 103 9.07 -11.98 -0.51
C GLU A 103 9.05 -10.85 -1.55
N LYS A 104 8.70 -11.19 -2.80
CA LYS A 104 8.58 -10.21 -3.87
C LYS A 104 7.42 -9.23 -3.62
N GLU A 105 6.30 -9.69 -3.08
CA GLU A 105 5.18 -8.79 -2.75
C GLU A 105 5.49 -7.90 -1.53
N ILE A 106 6.20 -8.42 -0.52
CA ILE A 106 6.71 -7.60 0.59
C ILE A 106 7.67 -6.53 0.08
N GLN A 107 8.60 -6.89 -0.81
CA GLN A 107 9.55 -5.94 -1.40
C GLN A 107 8.83 -4.82 -2.15
N ARG A 108 7.72 -5.11 -2.84
CA ARG A 108 6.92 -4.08 -3.53
C ARG A 108 6.29 -3.07 -2.59
N VAL A 109 5.83 -3.51 -1.41
CA VAL A 109 5.31 -2.61 -0.36
C VAL A 109 6.43 -1.65 0.08
N GLU A 110 7.63 -2.17 0.32
CA GLU A 110 8.78 -1.35 0.72
C GLU A 110 9.28 -0.39 -0.38
N GLU A 111 9.27 -0.83 -1.64
CA GLU A 111 9.72 -0.02 -2.78
C GLU A 111 8.80 1.17 -3.04
N ARG A 112 7.48 1.00 -2.85
CA ARG A 112 6.49 2.08 -2.97
C ARG A 112 6.78 3.21 -1.99
N GLU A 113 7.13 2.88 -0.76
CA GLU A 113 7.51 3.85 0.28
C GLU A 113 8.79 4.62 -0.11
N LYS A 114 9.83 3.89 -0.51
CA LYS A 114 11.11 4.50 -0.95
C LYS A 114 10.91 5.42 -2.16
N GLY A 115 10.02 5.05 -3.09
CA GLY A 115 9.67 5.89 -4.24
C GLY A 115 8.99 7.20 -3.82
N ALA A 116 8.04 7.13 -2.89
CA ALA A 116 7.35 8.31 -2.36
C ALA A 116 8.30 9.27 -1.61
N ASP A 117 9.27 8.74 -0.87
CA ASP A 117 10.28 9.54 -0.18
C ASP A 117 11.23 10.25 -1.18
N ARG A 118 11.67 9.55 -2.23
CA ARG A 118 12.51 10.16 -3.29
C ARG A 118 11.81 11.31 -4.01
N ILE A 119 10.51 11.16 -4.30
CA ILE A 119 9.71 12.23 -4.91
C ILE A 119 9.61 13.43 -3.96
N ARG A 120 9.36 13.19 -2.67
CA ARG A 120 9.31 14.24 -1.64
C ARG A 120 10.62 15.01 -1.55
N ASP A 121 11.75 14.30 -1.55
CA ASP A 121 13.08 14.92 -1.48
C ASP A 121 13.41 15.73 -2.73
N PHE A 122 13.01 15.24 -3.90
CA PHE A 122 13.13 15.97 -5.16
C PHE A 122 12.32 17.28 -5.15
N LEU A 123 11.07 17.24 -4.69
CA LEU A 123 10.20 18.42 -4.61
C LEU A 123 10.75 19.47 -3.61
N LYS A 124 11.24 19.03 -2.45
CA LYS A 124 11.91 19.92 -1.48
C LYS A 124 13.11 20.66 -2.08
N ARG A 125 13.91 19.98 -2.92
CA ARG A 125 15.07 20.59 -3.58
C ARG A 125 14.68 21.59 -4.68
N LYS A 126 13.53 21.40 -5.32
CA LYS A 126 13.07 22.25 -6.44
C LYS A 126 12.25 23.47 -5.97
N GLY A 127 11.54 23.38 -4.84
CA GLY A 127 10.73 24.46 -4.27
C GLY A 127 11.48 25.45 -3.36
N GLY A 128 12.79 25.27 -3.16
CA GLY A 128 13.64 26.13 -2.33
C GLY A 128 14.40 27.24 -3.06
N ARG A 129 13.90 27.72 -4.22
CA ARG A 129 14.44 28.85 -4.97
C ARG A 129 13.42 29.97 -5.09
#